data_AF-A0A3R5V5X9-F1
#
_entry.id   AF-A0A3R5V5X9-F1
#
_cell.length_a   1.000
_cell.length_b   1.000
_cell.length_c   1.000
_cell.angle_alpha   90.00
_cell.angle_beta   90.00
_cell.angle_gamma   90.00
#
_symmetry.space_group_name_H-M   'P 1'
#
loop_
_entity.id
_entity.type
_entity.pdbx_description
1 polymer ?
#
loop_
_entity_poly.entity_id
_entity_poly.type
_entity_poly.pdbx_seq_one_letter_code
_entity_poly.pdbx_strand_id
1 'polypeptide(L)'
;MAKKIKKIQIARHIVQLIMFILLPGLYTLTFSEVKNVYKMIASGNFHFIRAIPALSEFIIVMLLTVLMGRFFCGWFCAFGTYNDWIHLISKHVFKIKFKVNERVDSVLKYVKYVILLMLLIVTCTLGSNILEGTSPWDAFAQITDFKTVMTTLTIGLILLVLITIGALFVERFFCRYLCPLGAVFSIVSKISILKINKPTEKCGKCRACTSVCSMGIPLYKKESVKGGECIECLKCIEICPRKNTTVNIAGEDLNPALASSVAIATFAGVYGITNLTSAVLTKAGISSASSITSGTNANSTKYKDGTYTGSGTGFRGGTTTVSVTIKNGQITNIETVSSEDTPNFYNRASGTVINNIISSQSTSVDTVSGATFSSNGIISAVQDALNKAQGTSSSSNEDSQSSSDENSVNQDSNGTSALSDSNSNSNNQSAAGTKEDSQNSDSKNNTAEDENSQATQNSQTNNGTTNSSSNNSSKSNNGSASSSTTSVKYKDGTYTGTGTGFRRGTTEMSVTIKDGKIAKVETVSSQDTPNYYNYAESTITSEIVLAQATNVDTVSGATFSSRGIIEAVQNALSKAK
;
A
#
# COMPACT_ATOMS: atom_id res chain seq x y z
N MET A 1 -16.39 -44.87 16.57
CA MET A 1 -17.47 -43.95 16.14
C MET A 1 -17.11 -43.38 14.78
N ALA A 2 -18.02 -43.37 13.79
CA ALA A 2 -17.75 -42.77 12.49
C ALA A 2 -17.54 -41.24 12.60
N LYS A 3 -16.50 -40.73 11.93
CA LYS A 3 -16.09 -39.31 11.96
C LYS A 3 -17.04 -38.48 11.07
N LYS A 4 -18.23 -38.14 11.60
CA LYS A 4 -19.28 -37.40 10.88
C LYS A 4 -18.71 -36.20 10.10
N ILE A 5 -19.04 -36.14 8.81
CA ILE A 5 -18.64 -35.06 7.91
C ILE A 5 -19.24 -33.75 8.41
N LYS A 6 -18.37 -32.79 8.73
CA LYS A 6 -18.74 -31.47 9.25
C LYS A 6 -19.09 -30.50 8.12
N LYS A 7 -20.22 -30.75 7.45
CA LYS A 7 -20.67 -29.99 6.27
C LYS A 7 -20.66 -28.47 6.50
N ILE A 8 -21.06 -28.00 7.69
CA ILE A 8 -21.13 -26.56 7.99
C ILE A 8 -19.71 -25.98 8.20
N GLN A 9 -18.83 -26.63 8.97
CA GLN A 9 -17.43 -26.17 9.06
C GLN A 9 -16.68 -26.28 7.73
N ILE A 10 -16.97 -27.26 6.88
CA ILE A 10 -16.37 -27.37 5.54
C ILE A 10 -16.81 -26.19 4.67
N ALA A 11 -18.11 -25.91 4.58
CA ALA A 11 -18.63 -24.73 3.88
C ALA A 11 -18.03 -23.43 4.43
N ARG A 12 -17.92 -23.31 5.76
CA ARG A 12 -17.28 -22.16 6.41
C ARG A 12 -15.82 -21.99 6.02
N HIS A 13 -15.04 -23.07 6.01
CA HIS A 13 -13.62 -23.01 5.63
C HIS A 13 -13.43 -22.75 4.13
N ILE A 14 -14.35 -23.19 3.27
CA ILE A 14 -14.39 -22.84 1.84
C ILE A 14 -14.67 -21.34 1.66
N VAL A 15 -15.69 -20.78 2.32
CA VAL A 15 -15.96 -19.33 2.28
C VAL A 15 -14.77 -18.53 2.83
N GLN A 16 -14.20 -18.95 3.97
CA GLN A 16 -13.01 -18.33 4.55
C GLN A 16 -11.82 -18.31 3.57
N LEU A 17 -11.59 -19.40 2.83
CA LEU A 17 -10.53 -19.52 1.82
C LEU A 17 -10.79 -18.61 0.62
N ILE A 18 -12.00 -18.63 0.06
CA ILE A 18 -12.39 -17.80 -1.09
C ILE A 18 -12.27 -16.31 -0.74
N MET A 19 -12.74 -15.89 0.44
CA MET A 19 -12.66 -14.50 0.89
C MET A 19 -11.22 -14.06 1.19
N PHE A 20 -10.38 -14.96 1.70
CA PHE A 20 -8.95 -14.68 1.94
C PHE A 20 -8.16 -14.51 0.64
N ILE A 21 -8.45 -15.30 -0.40
CA ILE A 21 -7.74 -15.25 -1.68
C ILE A 21 -8.28 -14.16 -2.60
N LEU A 22 -9.60 -14.12 -2.83
CA LEU A 22 -10.19 -13.19 -3.81
C LEU A 22 -10.31 -11.77 -3.24
N LEU A 23 -10.65 -11.64 -1.96
CA LEU A 23 -11.11 -10.38 -1.37
C LEU A 23 -10.35 -9.93 -0.09
N PRO A 24 -9.00 -10.01 -0.01
CA PRO A 24 -8.26 -9.40 1.10
C PRO A 24 -8.49 -7.88 1.15
N GLY A 25 -8.76 -7.24 -0.01
CA GLY A 25 -9.09 -5.81 -0.11
C GLY A 25 -10.42 -5.39 0.53
N LEU A 26 -11.47 -6.24 0.52
CA LEU A 26 -12.73 -5.95 1.23
C LEU A 26 -12.49 -5.77 2.74
N TYR A 27 -11.57 -6.59 3.27
CA TYR A 27 -11.16 -6.48 4.66
C TYR A 27 -10.37 -5.19 4.95
N THR A 28 -9.51 -4.72 4.04
CA THR A 28 -8.76 -3.47 4.25
C THR A 28 -9.62 -2.24 4.07
N LEU A 29 -10.48 -2.19 3.05
CA LEU A 29 -11.42 -1.09 2.78
C LEU A 29 -12.30 -0.80 3.99
N THR A 30 -13.02 -1.81 4.50
CA THR A 30 -13.92 -1.64 5.66
C THR A 30 -13.22 -1.23 6.96
N PHE A 31 -11.89 -1.36 7.06
CA PHE A 31 -11.09 -0.94 8.22
C PHE A 31 -10.41 0.43 7.98
N SER A 32 -9.95 0.68 6.75
CA SER A 32 -9.48 1.99 6.25
C SER A 32 -10.57 3.04 6.39
N GLU A 33 -11.79 2.74 5.93
CA GLU A 33 -12.86 3.72 5.89
C GLU A 33 -13.37 4.10 7.29
N VAL A 34 -13.32 3.18 8.26
CA VAL A 34 -13.54 3.52 9.67
C VAL A 34 -12.40 4.40 10.22
N LYS A 35 -11.15 4.11 9.87
CA LYS A 35 -9.98 4.95 10.23
C LYS A 35 -10.14 6.36 9.63
N ASN A 36 -10.57 6.47 8.38
CA ASN A 36 -10.74 7.73 7.65
C ASN A 36 -11.91 8.57 8.19
N VAL A 37 -13.09 7.96 8.39
CA VAL A 37 -14.24 8.62 9.03
C VAL A 37 -13.85 9.13 10.43
N TYR A 38 -13.14 8.32 11.21
CA TYR A 38 -12.74 8.74 12.55
C TYR A 38 -11.68 9.87 12.53
N LYS A 39 -10.70 9.84 11.60
CA LYS A 39 -9.79 10.98 11.36
C LYS A 39 -10.53 12.26 10.96
N MET A 40 -11.56 12.18 10.13
CA MET A 40 -12.35 13.36 9.71
C MET A 40 -13.17 13.96 10.86
N ILE A 41 -13.62 13.14 11.81
CA ILE A 41 -14.27 13.60 13.04
C ILE A 41 -13.23 14.23 14.00
N ALA A 42 -12.10 13.55 14.24
CA ALA A 42 -11.07 14.00 15.17
C ALA A 42 -10.35 15.28 14.72
N SER A 43 -10.22 15.53 13.42
CA SER A 43 -9.61 16.75 12.87
C SER A 43 -10.60 17.92 12.71
N GLY A 44 -11.89 17.75 13.07
CA GLY A 44 -12.94 18.76 12.93
C GLY A 44 -13.36 19.07 11.48
N ASN A 45 -12.59 18.66 10.48
CA ASN A 45 -12.84 18.94 9.06
C ASN A 45 -13.82 17.93 8.42
N PHE A 46 -15.04 17.87 8.94
CA PHE A 46 -16.04 16.87 8.55
C PHE A 46 -16.76 17.23 7.24
N HIS A 47 -16.11 16.99 6.10
CA HIS A 47 -16.73 17.05 4.78
C HIS A 47 -17.67 15.85 4.54
N PHE A 48 -18.92 15.92 5.03
CA PHE A 48 -19.94 14.86 4.94
C PHE A 48 -19.99 14.16 3.57
N ILE A 49 -20.01 14.92 2.46
CA ILE A 49 -20.09 14.41 1.09
C ILE A 49 -18.94 13.43 0.76
N ARG A 50 -17.71 13.73 1.21
CA ARG A 50 -16.54 12.84 1.02
C ARG A 50 -16.61 11.61 1.94
N ALA A 51 -17.30 11.72 3.06
CA ALA A 51 -17.51 10.60 3.98
C ALA A 51 -18.65 9.67 3.53
N ILE A 52 -19.53 10.04 2.58
CA ILE A 52 -20.69 9.22 2.18
C ILE A 52 -20.32 7.78 1.78
N PRO A 53 -19.33 7.51 0.91
CA PRO A 53 -18.99 6.13 0.53
C PRO A 53 -18.54 5.30 1.74
N ALA A 54 -17.57 5.83 2.49
CA ALA A 54 -17.02 5.23 3.71
C ALA A 54 -18.09 4.95 4.78
N LEU A 55 -18.98 5.91 5.02
CA LEU A 55 -20.11 5.78 5.94
C LEU A 55 -21.13 4.76 5.45
N SER A 56 -21.41 4.71 4.14
CA SER A 56 -22.40 3.78 3.58
C SER A 56 -22.01 2.31 3.79
N GLU A 57 -20.75 1.95 3.52
CA GLU A 57 -20.26 0.58 3.78
C GLU A 57 -20.30 0.25 5.27
N PHE A 58 -19.86 1.18 6.12
CA PHE A 58 -19.88 0.99 7.57
C PHE A 58 -21.31 0.83 8.13
N ILE A 59 -22.26 1.66 7.68
CA ILE A 59 -23.67 1.60 8.06
C ILE A 59 -24.28 0.27 7.61
N ILE A 60 -24.01 -0.17 6.38
CA ILE A 60 -24.51 -1.46 5.87
C ILE A 60 -23.92 -2.63 6.67
N VAL A 61 -22.62 -2.64 6.95
CA VAL A 61 -21.98 -3.70 7.77
C VAL A 61 -22.51 -3.68 9.22
N MET A 62 -22.81 -2.52 9.79
CA MET A 62 -23.44 -2.41 11.11
C MET A 62 -24.90 -2.89 11.11
N LEU A 63 -25.70 -2.53 10.10
CA LEU A 63 -27.06 -3.01 9.92
C LEU A 63 -27.10 -4.54 9.77
N LEU A 64 -26.22 -5.10 8.93
CA LEU A 64 -26.03 -6.55 8.82
C LEU A 64 -25.56 -7.18 10.14
N THR A 65 -24.77 -6.47 10.96
CA THR A 65 -24.36 -6.94 12.30
C THR A 65 -25.52 -6.96 13.31
N VAL A 66 -26.51 -6.06 13.17
CA VAL A 66 -27.76 -6.10 13.96
C VAL A 66 -28.68 -7.24 13.48
N LEU A 67 -28.76 -7.51 12.19
CA LEU A 67 -29.57 -8.63 11.68
C LEU A 67 -28.95 -10.00 12.02
N MET A 68 -27.69 -10.21 11.63
CA MET A 68 -27.01 -11.51 11.60
C MET A 68 -26.04 -11.75 12.77
N GLY A 69 -25.83 -10.77 13.66
CA GLY A 69 -24.75 -10.83 14.66
C GLY A 69 -23.37 -10.62 14.03
N ARG A 70 -22.31 -11.09 14.69
CA ARG A 70 -20.91 -10.96 14.23
C ARG A 70 -20.54 -12.01 13.18
N PHE A 71 -21.49 -12.40 12.32
CA PHE A 71 -21.30 -13.40 11.27
C PHE A 71 -20.11 -13.08 10.36
N PHE A 72 -19.93 -11.81 9.99
CA PHE A 72 -18.75 -11.32 9.25
C PHE A 72 -17.42 -11.72 9.91
N CYS A 73 -17.30 -11.56 11.25
CA CYS A 73 -16.10 -11.97 11.99
C CYS A 73 -15.84 -13.48 11.88
N GLY A 74 -16.89 -14.30 11.86
CA GLY A 74 -16.78 -15.76 11.78
C GLY A 74 -16.46 -16.30 10.39
N TRP A 75 -17.07 -15.73 9.35
CA TRP A 75 -17.13 -16.32 8.00
C TRP A 75 -16.31 -15.56 6.94
N PHE A 76 -16.19 -14.23 7.05
CA PHE A 76 -15.66 -13.36 5.99
C PHE A 76 -14.33 -12.68 6.34
N CYS A 77 -14.12 -12.29 7.61
CA CYS A 77 -12.95 -11.55 8.05
C CYS A 77 -11.64 -12.31 7.84
N ALA A 78 -10.81 -11.87 6.88
CA ALA A 78 -9.54 -12.50 6.50
C ALA A 78 -8.56 -12.64 7.68
N PHE A 79 -8.44 -11.62 8.54
CA PHE A 79 -7.60 -11.70 9.75
C PHE A 79 -8.13 -12.73 10.78
N GLY A 80 -9.46 -12.94 10.80
CA GLY A 80 -10.10 -14.00 11.58
C GLY A 80 -9.86 -15.40 11.00
N THR A 81 -9.83 -15.52 9.67
CA THR A 81 -9.42 -16.74 8.95
C THR A 81 -7.97 -17.10 9.23
N TYR A 82 -7.05 -16.13 9.12
CA TYR A 82 -5.63 -16.28 9.46
C TYR A 82 -5.44 -16.87 10.87
N ASN A 83 -6.11 -16.29 11.86
CA ASN A 83 -6.10 -16.78 13.24
C ASN A 83 -6.73 -18.19 13.41
N ASP A 84 -7.81 -18.52 12.68
CA ASP A 84 -8.40 -19.87 12.67
C ASP A 84 -7.41 -20.91 12.09
N TRP A 85 -6.68 -20.56 11.02
CA TRP A 85 -5.73 -21.44 10.34
C TRP A 85 -4.44 -21.64 11.15
N ILE A 86 -3.87 -20.59 11.75
CA ILE A 86 -2.72 -20.71 12.65
C ILE A 86 -3.04 -21.68 13.79
N HIS A 87 -4.22 -21.56 14.41
CA HIS A 87 -4.62 -22.47 15.48
C HIS A 87 -4.88 -23.92 14.99
N LEU A 88 -5.40 -24.08 13.77
CA LEU A 88 -5.58 -25.40 13.14
C LEU A 88 -4.22 -26.08 12.88
N ILE A 89 -3.25 -25.34 12.35
CA ILE A 89 -1.86 -25.79 12.12
C ILE A 89 -1.19 -26.13 13.45
N SER A 90 -1.25 -25.22 14.45
CA SER A 90 -0.78 -25.45 15.82
C SER A 90 -1.28 -26.77 16.40
N LYS A 91 -2.57 -27.05 16.24
CA LYS A 91 -3.23 -28.25 16.77
C LYS A 91 -2.90 -29.53 16.01
N HIS A 92 -2.56 -29.45 14.72
CA HIS A 92 -2.29 -30.62 13.88
C HIS A 92 -0.80 -30.97 13.81
N VAL A 93 0.05 -29.96 13.58
CA VAL A 93 1.51 -30.09 13.45
C VAL A 93 2.16 -30.08 14.84
N PHE A 94 2.06 -28.97 15.56
CA PHE A 94 2.72 -28.76 16.86
C PHE A 94 2.00 -29.45 18.04
N LYS A 95 0.77 -29.94 17.82
CA LYS A 95 -0.06 -30.69 18.78
C LYS A 95 -0.32 -29.96 20.11
N ILE A 96 -0.20 -28.63 20.13
CA ILE A 96 -0.37 -27.79 21.33
C ILE A 96 -1.79 -27.92 21.87
N LYS A 97 -1.92 -28.12 23.19
CA LYS A 97 -3.20 -28.36 23.91
C LYS A 97 -3.47 -27.32 25.01
N PHE A 98 -2.93 -26.12 24.87
CA PHE A 98 -3.13 -25.04 25.84
C PHE A 98 -4.61 -24.66 25.99
N LYS A 99 -5.02 -24.30 27.21
CA LYS A 99 -6.37 -23.83 27.54
C LYS A 99 -6.29 -22.77 28.62
N VAL A 100 -6.78 -21.57 28.30
CA VAL A 100 -6.89 -20.46 29.26
C VAL A 100 -7.96 -20.77 30.32
N ASN A 101 -7.68 -20.43 31.58
CA ASN A 101 -8.63 -20.52 32.69
C ASN A 101 -9.82 -19.57 32.45
N GLU A 102 -11.06 -20.01 32.70
CA GLU A 102 -12.30 -19.26 32.44
C GLU A 102 -12.33 -17.88 33.11
N ARG A 103 -11.70 -17.72 34.29
CA ARG A 103 -11.54 -16.41 34.95
C ARG A 103 -10.64 -15.47 34.14
N VAL A 104 -9.44 -15.94 33.81
CA VAL A 104 -8.42 -15.16 33.06
C VAL A 104 -8.95 -14.79 31.68
N ASP A 105 -9.54 -15.74 30.96
CA ASP A 105 -10.20 -15.51 29.66
C ASP A 105 -11.31 -14.45 29.74
N SER A 106 -12.12 -14.47 30.80
CA SER A 106 -13.18 -13.48 30.99
C SER A 106 -12.64 -12.06 31.22
N VAL A 107 -11.54 -11.92 31.96
CA VAL A 107 -10.85 -10.63 32.14
C VAL A 107 -10.18 -10.18 30.84
N LEU A 108 -9.45 -11.08 30.17
CA LEU A 108 -8.66 -10.75 28.98
C LEU A 108 -9.54 -10.35 27.78
N LYS A 109 -10.81 -10.78 27.75
CA LYS A 109 -11.83 -10.31 26.80
C LYS A 109 -12.20 -8.83 26.96
N TYR A 110 -11.91 -8.19 28.09
CA TYR A 110 -12.10 -6.74 28.26
C TYR A 110 -10.97 -5.90 27.64
N VAL A 111 -9.79 -6.48 27.39
CA VAL A 111 -8.60 -5.75 26.90
C VAL A 111 -8.87 -5.03 25.57
N LYS A 112 -9.61 -5.64 24.64
CA LYS A 112 -10.00 -4.99 23.37
C LYS A 112 -10.88 -3.74 23.52
N TYR A 113 -11.62 -3.61 24.63
CA TYR A 113 -12.41 -2.39 24.92
C TYR A 113 -11.50 -1.32 25.52
N VAL A 114 -10.50 -1.70 26.31
CA VAL A 114 -9.43 -0.79 26.78
C VAL A 114 -8.60 -0.30 25.60
N ILE A 115 -8.24 -1.18 24.64
CA ILE A 115 -7.54 -0.82 23.39
C ILE A 115 -8.42 0.11 22.54
N LEU A 116 -9.72 -0.17 22.40
CA LEU A 116 -10.64 0.74 21.70
C LEU A 116 -10.66 2.13 22.35
N LEU A 117 -10.81 2.21 23.68
CA LEU A 117 -10.80 3.48 24.42
C LEU A 117 -9.46 4.22 24.29
N MET A 118 -8.33 3.49 24.39
CA MET A 118 -6.99 4.05 24.25
C MET A 118 -6.73 4.61 22.85
N LEU A 119 -7.13 3.89 21.79
CA LEU A 119 -7.04 4.38 20.41
C LEU A 119 -7.90 5.62 20.17
N LEU A 120 -9.09 5.70 20.79
CA LEU A 120 -9.92 6.91 20.74
C LEU A 120 -9.20 8.10 21.43
N ILE A 121 -8.71 7.91 22.66
CA ILE A 121 -8.03 8.97 23.42
C ILE A 121 -6.78 9.47 22.67
N VAL A 122 -5.92 8.56 22.19
CA VAL A 122 -4.70 8.91 21.46
C VAL A 122 -5.00 9.72 20.20
N THR A 123 -5.97 9.29 19.39
CA THR A 123 -6.30 10.00 18.14
C THR A 123 -6.90 11.39 18.41
N CYS A 124 -7.70 11.54 19.47
CA CYS A 124 -8.26 12.83 19.87
C CYS A 124 -7.24 13.79 20.54
N THR A 125 -6.10 13.31 21.04
CA THR A 125 -5.15 14.13 21.81
C THR A 125 -3.81 14.38 21.11
N LEU A 126 -3.33 13.42 20.31
CA LEU A 126 -2.04 13.48 19.61
C LEU A 126 -2.19 13.54 18.07
N GLY A 127 -3.43 13.54 17.57
CA GLY A 127 -3.74 13.51 16.15
C GLY A 127 -3.47 12.15 15.49
N SER A 128 -3.60 12.11 14.17
CA SER A 128 -3.62 10.86 13.40
C SER A 128 -2.26 10.24 13.07
N ASN A 129 -1.19 11.05 13.09
CA ASN A 129 0.04 10.75 12.33
C ASN A 129 0.91 9.66 12.99
N ILE A 130 0.73 9.43 14.30
CA ILE A 130 1.41 8.36 15.07
C ILE A 130 0.79 6.98 14.79
N LEU A 131 -0.43 6.93 14.22
CA LEU A 131 -1.19 5.70 13.95
C LEU A 131 -1.05 5.22 12.49
N GLU A 132 0.04 5.60 11.83
CA GLU A 132 0.42 5.19 10.48
C GLU A 132 1.66 4.29 10.53
N GLY A 133 1.67 3.20 9.76
CA GLY A 133 2.71 2.15 9.82
C GLY A 133 2.73 1.29 11.10
N THR A 134 2.15 1.76 12.20
CA THR A 134 2.16 1.10 13.52
C THR A 134 1.11 -0.01 13.69
N SER A 135 0.18 -0.18 12.75
CA SER A 135 -0.92 -1.15 12.90
C SER A 135 -0.59 -2.54 12.33
N PRO A 136 -1.00 -3.64 13.00
CA PRO A 136 -0.78 -5.00 12.50
C PRO A 136 -1.64 -5.32 11.28
N TRP A 137 -2.70 -4.53 11.02
CA TRP A 137 -3.59 -4.73 9.89
C TRP A 137 -2.94 -4.26 8.59
N ASP A 138 -2.23 -3.13 8.64
CA ASP A 138 -1.52 -2.57 7.48
C ASP A 138 -0.37 -3.52 7.08
N ALA A 139 0.35 -4.09 8.07
CA ALA A 139 1.38 -5.11 7.85
C ALA A 139 0.82 -6.45 7.33
N PHE A 140 -0.41 -6.83 7.75
CA PHE A 140 -1.10 -8.00 7.19
C PHE A 140 -1.58 -7.76 5.75
N ALA A 141 -2.04 -6.55 5.44
CA ALA A 141 -2.50 -6.17 4.11
C ALA A 141 -1.38 -6.19 3.07
N GLN A 142 -0.19 -5.72 3.47
CA GLN A 142 0.98 -5.64 2.59
C GLN A 142 1.87 -6.89 2.62
N ILE A 143 1.44 -8.00 3.23
CA ILE A 143 2.27 -9.21 3.44
C ILE A 143 2.80 -9.86 2.14
N THR A 144 2.24 -9.49 0.98
CA THR A 144 2.74 -9.87 -0.36
C THR A 144 3.92 -9.03 -0.85
N ASP A 145 4.07 -7.80 -0.38
CA ASP A 145 5.25 -6.95 -0.58
C ASP A 145 6.14 -6.96 0.68
N PHE A 146 6.94 -8.02 0.78
CA PHE A 146 7.88 -8.21 1.87
C PHE A 146 8.90 -7.05 2.01
N LYS A 147 9.22 -6.34 0.91
CA LYS A 147 10.20 -5.25 0.94
C LYS A 147 9.63 -4.05 1.69
N THR A 148 8.45 -3.58 1.29
CA THR A 148 7.78 -2.42 1.94
C THR A 148 7.43 -2.71 3.39
N VAL A 149 6.98 -3.94 3.71
CA VAL A 149 6.70 -4.33 5.11
C VAL A 149 7.96 -4.28 5.97
N MET A 150 9.09 -4.79 5.47
CA MET A 150 10.36 -4.82 6.23
C MET A 150 11.02 -3.46 6.40
N THR A 151 10.87 -2.53 5.45
CA THR A 151 11.46 -1.18 5.57
C THR A 151 10.58 -0.19 6.33
N THR A 152 9.26 -0.29 6.17
CA THR A 152 8.33 0.83 6.48
C THR A 152 7.30 0.46 7.56
N LEU A 153 6.99 -0.83 7.76
CA LEU A 153 5.98 -1.30 8.72
C LEU A 153 6.57 -2.21 9.82
N THR A 154 7.83 -1.99 10.20
CA THR A 154 8.57 -2.81 11.20
C THR A 154 7.79 -3.01 12.50
N ILE A 155 7.19 -1.95 13.05
CA ILE A 155 6.36 -2.00 14.28
C ILE A 155 5.10 -2.85 14.06
N GLY A 156 4.38 -2.64 12.96
CA GLY A 156 3.20 -3.43 12.59
C GLY A 156 3.52 -4.91 12.39
N LEU A 157 4.67 -5.22 11.78
CA LEU A 157 5.16 -6.59 11.58
C LEU A 157 5.50 -7.28 12.92
N ILE A 158 6.23 -6.62 13.82
CA ILE A 158 6.55 -7.16 15.15
C ILE A 158 5.27 -7.49 15.93
N LEU A 159 4.27 -6.59 15.88
CA LEU A 159 2.98 -6.78 16.53
C LEU A 159 2.17 -7.93 15.89
N LEU A 160 2.23 -8.07 14.56
CA LEU A 160 1.64 -9.20 13.82
C LEU A 160 2.29 -10.54 14.20
N VAL A 161 3.63 -10.60 14.32
CA VAL A 161 4.35 -11.81 14.75
C VAL A 161 3.95 -12.21 16.17
N LEU A 162 3.85 -11.23 17.09
CA LEU A 162 3.38 -11.47 18.47
C LEU A 162 1.94 -11.99 18.49
N ILE A 163 1.04 -11.42 17.68
CA ILE A 163 -0.34 -11.92 17.49
C ILE A 163 -0.34 -13.38 16.99
N THR A 164 0.51 -13.69 16.02
CA THR A 164 0.62 -15.03 15.41
C THR A 164 1.10 -16.06 16.42
N ILE A 165 2.09 -15.73 17.25
CA ILE A 165 2.53 -16.56 18.38
C ILE A 165 1.35 -16.79 19.35
N GLY A 166 0.61 -15.74 19.72
CA GLY A 166 -0.59 -15.86 20.56
C GLY A 166 -1.68 -16.77 19.96
N ALA A 167 -1.87 -16.73 18.65
CA ALA A 167 -2.84 -17.56 17.93
C ALA A 167 -2.48 -19.06 17.88
N LEU A 168 -1.18 -19.42 18.02
CA LEU A 168 -0.77 -20.82 18.20
C LEU A 168 -1.38 -21.39 19.48
N PHE A 169 -1.33 -20.64 20.59
CA PHE A 169 -1.80 -21.09 21.91
C PHE A 169 -3.31 -20.92 22.11
N VAL A 170 -3.93 -19.87 21.56
CA VAL A 170 -5.35 -19.57 21.76
C VAL A 170 -6.07 -19.36 20.43
N GLU A 171 -7.08 -20.19 20.18
CA GLU A 171 -7.97 -20.04 19.03
C GLU A 171 -8.54 -18.61 18.98
N ARG A 172 -8.28 -17.91 17.88
CA ARG A 172 -8.68 -16.50 17.65
C ARG A 172 -8.20 -15.50 18.72
N PHE A 173 -7.01 -15.72 19.27
CA PHE A 173 -6.31 -14.82 20.22
C PHE A 173 -6.60 -13.33 19.99
N PHE A 174 -6.32 -12.83 18.79
CA PHE A 174 -6.50 -11.41 18.47
C PHE A 174 -7.98 -10.98 18.45
N CYS A 175 -8.85 -11.70 17.74
CA CYS A 175 -10.29 -11.37 17.66
C CYS A 175 -11.01 -11.41 19.01
N ARG A 176 -10.44 -12.15 19.96
CA ARG A 176 -10.96 -12.43 21.31
C ARG A 176 -10.48 -11.42 22.35
N TYR A 177 -9.23 -10.95 22.27
CA TYR A 177 -8.61 -10.12 23.31
C TYR A 177 -8.11 -8.74 22.84
N LEU A 178 -7.74 -8.56 21.56
CA LEU A 178 -7.02 -7.38 21.08
C LEU A 178 -7.78 -6.53 20.05
N CYS A 179 -8.75 -7.11 19.34
CA CYS A 179 -9.42 -6.51 18.19
C CYS A 179 -10.41 -5.36 18.57
N PRO A 180 -10.10 -4.07 18.32
CA PRO A 180 -10.97 -2.94 18.69
C PRO A 180 -12.30 -2.93 17.92
N LEU A 181 -12.29 -3.16 16.60
CA LEU A 181 -13.53 -3.33 15.83
C LEU A 181 -14.33 -4.58 16.27
N GLY A 182 -13.64 -5.61 16.75
CA GLY A 182 -14.25 -6.76 17.44
C GLY A 182 -14.80 -6.44 18.83
N ALA A 183 -14.51 -5.27 19.40
CA ALA A 183 -15.21 -4.71 20.56
C ALA A 183 -16.46 -3.95 20.12
N VAL A 184 -16.37 -3.08 19.10
CA VAL A 184 -17.53 -2.36 18.52
C VAL A 184 -18.61 -3.33 18.05
N PHE A 185 -18.26 -4.33 17.22
CA PHE A 185 -19.21 -5.34 16.78
C PHE A 185 -19.75 -6.22 17.94
N SER A 186 -19.04 -6.33 19.07
CA SER A 186 -19.55 -7.01 20.29
C SER A 186 -20.57 -6.16 21.05
N ILE A 187 -20.47 -4.83 20.98
CA ILE A 187 -21.51 -3.93 21.51
C ILE A 187 -22.76 -4.01 20.62
N VAL A 188 -22.59 -3.79 19.31
CA VAL A 188 -23.71 -3.74 18.35
C VAL A 188 -24.46 -5.06 18.25
N SER A 189 -23.76 -6.21 18.27
CA SER A 189 -24.44 -7.51 18.23
C SER A 189 -25.22 -7.89 19.50
N LYS A 190 -25.18 -7.12 20.60
CA LYS A 190 -26.04 -7.40 21.78
C LYS A 190 -27.54 -7.32 21.44
N ILE A 191 -27.90 -6.49 20.47
CA ILE A 191 -29.27 -6.35 19.95
C ILE A 191 -29.56 -7.29 18.76
N SER A 192 -28.73 -8.31 18.51
CA SER A 192 -28.87 -9.13 17.30
C SER A 192 -30.20 -9.88 17.24
N ILE A 193 -30.84 -9.89 16.07
CA ILE A 193 -32.05 -10.67 15.84
C ILE A 193 -31.71 -12.17 15.88
N LEU A 194 -30.69 -12.57 15.13
CA LEU A 194 -30.15 -13.93 15.13
C LEU A 194 -29.46 -14.28 16.45
N LYS A 195 -29.81 -15.45 17.00
CA LYS A 195 -29.38 -15.98 18.30
C LYS A 195 -29.05 -17.47 18.18
N ILE A 196 -28.19 -18.01 19.06
CA ILE A 196 -28.02 -19.47 19.18
C ILE A 196 -28.78 -19.95 20.41
N ASN A 197 -29.77 -20.82 20.20
CA ASN A 197 -30.58 -21.42 21.26
C ASN A 197 -29.99 -22.78 21.68
N LYS A 198 -30.01 -23.08 22.99
CA LYS A 198 -29.44 -24.29 23.61
C LYS A 198 -30.11 -24.57 24.98
N PRO A 199 -31.34 -25.09 25.03
CA PRO A 199 -32.05 -25.39 26.28
C PRO A 199 -31.21 -26.20 27.27
N THR A 200 -31.10 -25.75 28.51
CA THR A 200 -30.26 -26.34 29.57
C THR A 200 -30.74 -27.73 30.01
N GLU A 201 -32.06 -27.93 30.15
CA GLU A 201 -32.69 -29.19 30.55
C GLU A 201 -32.19 -30.40 29.74
N LYS A 202 -32.13 -30.24 28.42
CA LYS A 202 -31.69 -31.26 27.45
C LYS A 202 -30.15 -31.40 27.40
N CYS A 203 -29.42 -30.53 28.12
CA CYS A 203 -27.97 -30.53 28.30
C CYS A 203 -27.58 -30.89 29.75
N GLY A 204 -27.42 -32.19 30.02
CA GLY A 204 -26.74 -32.67 31.23
C GLY A 204 -25.25 -32.26 31.30
N LYS A 205 -24.42 -33.00 32.05
CA LYS A 205 -22.98 -32.67 32.33
C LYS A 205 -22.03 -32.53 31.11
N CYS A 206 -22.54 -32.51 29.89
CA CYS A 206 -21.80 -32.37 28.63
C CYS A 206 -21.28 -30.95 28.39
N ARG A 207 -19.96 -30.78 28.26
CA ARG A 207 -19.30 -29.51 27.92
C ARG A 207 -18.88 -29.39 26.44
N ALA A 208 -19.34 -30.28 25.55
CA ALA A 208 -18.90 -30.38 24.16
C ALA A 208 -18.96 -29.04 23.40
N CYS A 209 -20.09 -28.34 23.46
CA CYS A 209 -20.29 -27.04 22.81
C CYS A 209 -19.28 -25.99 23.29
N THR A 210 -18.99 -25.95 24.60
CA THR A 210 -18.00 -25.04 25.20
C THR A 210 -16.59 -25.38 24.71
N SER A 211 -16.26 -26.68 24.66
CA SER A 211 -14.92 -27.16 24.30
C SER A 211 -14.50 -26.96 22.84
N VAL A 212 -15.41 -26.50 21.98
CA VAL A 212 -15.14 -26.16 20.56
C VAL A 212 -15.50 -24.71 20.20
N CYS A 213 -15.82 -23.87 21.19
CA CYS A 213 -16.18 -22.48 20.95
C CYS A 213 -14.90 -21.65 20.71
N SER A 214 -14.70 -21.15 19.50
CA SER A 214 -13.53 -20.33 19.11
C SER A 214 -13.31 -19.12 20.03
N MET A 215 -14.41 -18.50 20.47
CA MET A 215 -14.39 -17.33 21.37
C MET A 215 -14.43 -17.73 22.85
N GLY A 216 -14.33 -19.02 23.18
CA GLY A 216 -14.32 -19.54 24.55
C GLY A 216 -15.52 -19.13 25.38
N ILE A 217 -16.72 -19.09 24.80
CA ILE A 217 -17.94 -18.76 25.56
C ILE A 217 -18.28 -19.95 26.47
N PRO A 218 -18.57 -19.77 27.77
CA PRO A 218 -19.03 -20.83 28.66
C PRO A 218 -20.48 -21.23 28.35
N LEU A 219 -20.70 -21.88 27.20
CA LEU A 219 -22.02 -22.29 26.69
C LEU A 219 -22.76 -23.28 27.62
N TYR A 220 -22.05 -23.88 28.59
CA TYR A 220 -22.66 -24.70 29.64
C TYR A 220 -23.41 -23.87 30.70
N LYS A 221 -23.19 -22.55 30.78
CA LYS A 221 -23.88 -21.60 31.68
C LYS A 221 -24.95 -20.75 31.00
N LYS A 222 -25.31 -21.04 29.74
CA LYS A 222 -26.24 -20.22 28.94
C LYS A 222 -27.26 -21.06 28.19
N GLU A 223 -28.51 -20.62 28.22
CA GLU A 223 -29.64 -21.18 27.46
C GLU A 223 -29.74 -20.58 26.06
N SER A 224 -29.53 -19.27 25.94
CA SER A 224 -29.38 -18.60 24.65
C SER A 224 -28.10 -17.77 24.61
N VAL A 225 -27.51 -17.66 23.42
CA VAL A 225 -26.40 -16.77 23.12
C VAL A 225 -26.95 -15.61 22.28
N LYS A 226 -27.16 -14.48 22.94
CA LYS A 226 -27.56 -13.20 22.33
C LYS A 226 -26.29 -12.42 21.99
N GLY A 227 -25.77 -12.63 20.78
CA GLY A 227 -24.58 -11.97 20.19
C GLY A 227 -23.39 -11.79 21.14
N GLY A 228 -22.85 -10.56 21.18
CA GLY A 228 -21.74 -10.17 22.04
C GLY A 228 -20.43 -10.84 21.63
N GLU A 229 -19.91 -11.75 22.46
CA GLU A 229 -18.70 -12.51 22.11
C GLU A 229 -18.95 -13.73 21.20
N CYS A 230 -20.18 -13.93 20.74
CA CYS A 230 -20.41 -14.87 19.63
C CYS A 230 -19.90 -14.30 18.30
N ILE A 231 -19.64 -15.20 17.35
CA ILE A 231 -19.22 -14.91 15.98
C ILE A 231 -19.94 -15.84 14.98
N GLU A 232 -21.07 -16.40 15.40
CA GLU A 232 -22.02 -17.16 14.57
C GLU A 232 -21.37 -18.27 13.71
N CYS A 233 -20.26 -18.82 14.18
CA CYS A 233 -19.39 -19.74 13.43
C CYS A 233 -19.86 -21.21 13.50
N LEU A 234 -21.00 -21.46 14.15
CA LEU A 234 -21.78 -22.69 14.26
C LEU A 234 -21.06 -23.97 14.74
N LYS A 235 -19.77 -23.91 15.15
CA LYS A 235 -19.01 -25.06 15.73
C LYS A 235 -19.75 -25.79 16.86
N CYS A 236 -20.48 -25.05 17.69
CA CYS A 236 -21.25 -25.61 18.81
C CYS A 236 -22.48 -26.42 18.37
N ILE A 237 -23.10 -26.07 17.24
CA ILE A 237 -24.24 -26.79 16.67
C ILE A 237 -23.78 -28.14 16.13
N GLU A 238 -22.74 -28.11 15.29
CA GLU A 238 -22.28 -29.28 14.54
C GLU A 238 -21.58 -30.34 15.40
N ILE A 239 -21.08 -29.96 16.59
CA ILE A 239 -20.55 -30.93 17.57
C ILE A 239 -21.63 -31.54 18.47
N CYS A 240 -22.85 -31.00 18.51
CA CYS A 240 -23.82 -31.31 19.56
C CYS A 240 -24.36 -32.74 19.42
N PRO A 241 -24.01 -33.69 20.32
CA PRO A 241 -24.39 -35.09 20.16
C PRO A 241 -25.91 -35.32 20.32
N ARG A 242 -26.60 -34.39 20.99
CA ARG A 242 -28.05 -34.43 21.25
C ARG A 242 -28.87 -33.56 20.27
N LYS A 243 -28.24 -32.94 19.26
CA LYS A 243 -28.86 -31.93 18.35
C LYS A 243 -29.56 -30.75 19.07
N ASN A 244 -29.32 -30.55 20.36
CA ASN A 244 -30.00 -29.58 21.22
C ASN A 244 -29.40 -28.16 21.11
N THR A 245 -29.23 -27.69 19.89
CA THR A 245 -28.55 -26.44 19.55
C THR A 245 -29.05 -25.98 18.19
N THR A 246 -29.75 -24.86 18.15
CA THR A 246 -30.44 -24.34 16.95
C THR A 246 -30.05 -22.88 16.70
N VAL A 247 -30.21 -22.43 15.46
CA VAL A 247 -30.18 -20.99 15.14
C VAL A 247 -31.61 -20.49 15.28
N ASN A 248 -31.80 -19.41 16.02
CA ASN A 248 -33.11 -18.80 16.24
C ASN A 248 -33.12 -17.38 15.66
N ILE A 249 -34.17 -17.03 14.91
CA ILE A 249 -34.39 -15.66 14.41
C ILE A 249 -35.79 -15.24 14.83
N ALA A 250 -35.90 -14.09 15.50
CA ALA A 250 -37.15 -13.49 15.98
C ALA A 250 -38.06 -14.36 16.89
N GLY A 251 -37.64 -15.57 17.27
CA GLY A 251 -38.43 -16.53 18.04
C GLY A 251 -38.47 -17.92 17.40
N GLU A 252 -38.31 -18.01 16.08
CA GLU A 252 -38.39 -19.27 15.33
C GLU A 252 -37.02 -19.97 15.19
N ASP A 253 -37.00 -21.29 15.38
CA ASP A 253 -35.81 -22.14 15.23
C ASP A 253 -35.66 -22.59 13.77
N LEU A 254 -34.56 -22.17 13.14
CA LEU A 254 -34.27 -22.36 11.72
C LEU A 254 -33.16 -23.39 11.47
N ASN A 255 -33.16 -23.96 10.26
CA ASN A 255 -32.09 -24.83 9.79
C ASN A 255 -30.75 -24.06 9.75
N PRO A 256 -29.73 -24.48 10.53
CA PRO A 256 -28.44 -23.76 10.60
C PRO A 256 -27.73 -23.64 9.25
N ALA A 257 -27.94 -24.58 8.33
CA ALA A 257 -27.37 -24.51 6.98
C ALA A 257 -28.04 -23.43 6.12
N LEU A 258 -29.37 -23.28 6.25
CA LEU A 258 -30.15 -22.24 5.55
C LEU A 258 -29.80 -20.84 6.08
N ALA A 259 -29.72 -20.70 7.41
CA ALA A 259 -29.29 -19.44 8.03
C ALA A 259 -27.90 -19.02 7.55
N SER A 260 -26.95 -19.96 7.46
CA SER A 260 -25.63 -19.70 6.87
C SER A 260 -25.69 -19.35 5.38
N SER A 261 -26.45 -20.07 4.55
CA SER A 261 -26.49 -19.80 3.11
C SER A 261 -27.15 -18.46 2.77
N VAL A 262 -28.22 -18.09 3.49
CA VAL A 262 -28.84 -16.77 3.37
C VAL A 262 -27.85 -15.69 3.79
N ALA A 263 -27.21 -15.81 4.96
CA ALA A 263 -26.22 -14.83 5.42
C ALA A 263 -25.06 -14.66 4.42
N ILE A 264 -24.52 -15.77 3.88
CA ILE A 264 -23.46 -15.72 2.87
C ILE A 264 -23.94 -14.99 1.61
N ALA A 265 -25.14 -15.32 1.12
CA ALA A 265 -25.73 -14.67 -0.06
C ALA A 265 -25.99 -13.17 0.17
N THR A 266 -26.42 -12.75 1.36
CA THR A 266 -26.61 -11.33 1.70
C THR A 266 -25.27 -10.59 1.72
N PHE A 267 -24.24 -11.10 2.41
CA PHE A 267 -22.93 -10.43 2.46
C PHE A 267 -22.25 -10.40 1.07
N ALA A 268 -22.31 -11.49 0.31
CA ALA A 268 -21.74 -11.56 -1.05
C ALA A 268 -22.54 -10.69 -2.04
N GLY A 269 -23.87 -10.65 -1.92
CA GLY A 269 -24.75 -9.82 -2.76
C GLY A 269 -24.53 -8.33 -2.51
N VAL A 270 -24.45 -7.91 -1.24
CA VAL A 270 -24.11 -6.52 -0.86
C VAL A 270 -22.76 -6.11 -1.44
N TYR A 271 -21.73 -6.93 -1.29
CA TYR A 271 -20.40 -6.64 -1.84
C TYR A 271 -20.39 -6.64 -3.38
N GLY A 272 -21.11 -7.59 -4.01
CA GLY A 272 -21.29 -7.61 -5.46
C GLY A 272 -21.96 -6.33 -5.97
N ILE A 273 -22.97 -5.83 -5.24
CA ILE A 273 -23.64 -4.56 -5.54
C ILE A 273 -22.68 -3.38 -5.37
N THR A 274 -21.93 -3.22 -4.26
CA THR A 274 -21.05 -2.05 -4.10
C THR A 274 -19.97 -1.97 -5.18
N ASN A 275 -19.42 -3.10 -5.61
CA ASN A 275 -18.41 -3.15 -6.68
C ASN A 275 -19.05 -2.97 -8.07
N LEU A 276 -20.22 -3.56 -8.33
CA LEU A 276 -20.95 -3.34 -9.59
C LEU A 276 -21.40 -1.88 -9.71
N THR A 277 -21.95 -1.28 -8.65
CA THR A 277 -22.27 0.15 -8.60
C THR A 277 -21.03 0.99 -8.85
N SER A 278 -19.90 0.70 -8.20
CA SER A 278 -18.64 1.45 -8.43
C SER A 278 -18.14 1.31 -9.89
N ALA A 279 -18.19 0.11 -10.46
CA ALA A 279 -17.80 -0.13 -11.85
C ALA A 279 -18.76 0.53 -12.85
N VAL A 280 -20.07 0.54 -12.57
CA VAL A 280 -21.09 1.21 -13.39
C VAL A 280 -20.97 2.73 -13.29
N LEU A 281 -20.71 3.28 -12.10
CA LEU A 281 -20.42 4.71 -11.90
C LEU A 281 -19.20 5.13 -12.72
N THR A 282 -18.07 4.46 -12.54
CA THR A 282 -16.83 4.71 -13.32
C THR A 282 -17.07 4.59 -14.83
N LYS A 283 -17.80 3.56 -15.28
CA LYS A 283 -18.11 3.35 -16.70
C LYS A 283 -19.13 4.35 -17.26
N ALA A 284 -19.98 4.94 -16.43
CA ALA A 284 -20.90 6.02 -16.79
C ALA A 284 -20.23 7.41 -16.79
N GLY A 285 -18.93 7.51 -16.53
CA GLY A 285 -18.21 8.77 -16.33
C GLY A 285 -18.51 9.43 -14.97
N ILE A 286 -19.36 8.81 -14.14
CA ILE A 286 -19.66 9.22 -12.77
C ILE A 286 -18.59 8.65 -11.84
N SER A 287 -17.34 9.04 -12.07
CA SER A 287 -16.30 8.99 -11.05
C SER A 287 -16.82 9.69 -9.78
N SER A 288 -16.29 9.36 -8.60
CA SER A 288 -16.77 9.90 -7.30
C SER A 288 -16.49 11.39 -7.03
N ALA A 289 -16.42 12.20 -8.09
CA ALA A 289 -16.56 13.64 -8.07
C ALA A 289 -18.01 14.01 -8.48
N SER A 290 -19.00 13.59 -7.69
CA SER A 290 -20.42 13.93 -7.91
C SER A 290 -20.69 15.41 -7.66
N SER A 291 -20.40 16.24 -8.66
CA SER A 291 -20.83 17.63 -8.78
C SER A 291 -22.34 17.72 -9.03
N ILE A 292 -23.13 17.34 -8.02
CA ILE A 292 -24.57 17.59 -8.01
C ILE A 292 -24.78 19.07 -7.66
N THR A 293 -24.98 19.88 -8.70
CA THR A 293 -25.51 21.24 -8.54
C THR A 293 -26.94 21.13 -8.01
N SER A 294 -27.14 21.54 -6.76
CA SER A 294 -28.44 21.80 -6.15
C SER A 294 -28.31 23.07 -5.30
N GLY A 295 -29.28 23.96 -5.42
CA GLY A 295 -29.08 25.38 -5.14
C GLY A 295 -28.87 25.74 -3.67
N THR A 296 -28.02 26.76 -3.47
CA THR A 296 -28.18 27.90 -2.53
C THR A 296 -28.92 27.59 -1.21
N ASN A 297 -28.26 27.60 -0.05
CA ASN A 297 -27.56 28.79 0.48
C ASN A 297 -26.49 28.46 1.55
N ALA A 298 -25.74 29.52 1.93
CA ALA A 298 -24.74 29.63 3.01
C ALA A 298 -23.34 29.01 2.75
N ASN A 299 -22.34 29.88 2.71
CA ASN A 299 -20.94 29.56 2.42
C ASN A 299 -20.23 28.79 3.55
N SER A 300 -19.35 27.88 3.15
CA SER A 300 -18.01 27.78 3.75
C SER A 300 -16.97 27.61 2.63
N THR A 301 -16.10 28.62 2.46
CA THR A 301 -15.06 28.61 1.41
C THR A 301 -13.84 27.80 1.88
N LYS A 302 -13.32 26.93 1.00
CA LYS A 302 -12.17 26.03 1.26
C LYS A 302 -10.86 26.76 1.60
N TYR A 303 -10.76 28.01 1.16
CA TYR A 303 -9.64 28.92 1.31
C TYR A 303 -10.16 30.31 1.70
N LYS A 304 -9.33 31.08 2.41
CA LYS A 304 -9.54 32.51 2.60
C LYS A 304 -9.19 33.25 1.32
N ASP A 305 -9.98 34.26 0.97
CA ASP A 305 -9.68 35.16 -0.15
C ASP A 305 -8.45 36.02 0.16
N GLY A 306 -7.66 36.31 -0.88
CA GLY A 306 -6.38 37.00 -0.75
C GLY A 306 -5.36 36.53 -1.79
N THR A 307 -4.15 37.07 -1.72
CA THR A 307 -3.02 36.66 -2.55
C THR A 307 -1.91 36.09 -1.68
N TYR A 308 -1.45 34.88 -1.99
CA TYR A 308 -0.55 34.09 -1.17
C TYR A 308 0.68 33.68 -1.96
N THR A 309 1.87 33.95 -1.45
CA THR A 309 3.13 33.48 -2.05
C THR A 309 3.52 32.12 -1.51
N GLY A 310 4.00 31.24 -2.40
CA GLY A 310 4.48 29.92 -2.03
C GLY A 310 5.67 29.47 -2.86
N SER A 311 6.49 28.60 -2.27
CA SER A 311 7.76 28.14 -2.83
C SER A 311 7.84 26.61 -2.92
N GLY A 312 8.53 26.12 -3.94
CA GLY A 312 8.63 24.69 -4.25
C GLY A 312 9.90 24.35 -5.01
N THR A 313 10.40 23.13 -4.80
CA THR A 313 11.70 22.69 -5.33
C THR A 313 11.56 22.10 -6.73
N GLY A 314 12.29 22.69 -7.69
CA GLY A 314 12.40 22.25 -9.07
C GLY A 314 13.62 21.37 -9.33
N PHE A 315 14.28 21.57 -10.48
CA PHE A 315 15.42 20.79 -10.93
C PHE A 315 16.67 21.07 -10.08
N ARG A 316 17.39 20.01 -9.69
CA ARG A 316 18.64 20.06 -8.91
C ARG A 316 18.56 20.78 -7.56
N GLY A 317 17.36 21.00 -7.02
CA GLY A 317 17.16 21.74 -5.77
C GLY A 317 16.83 23.22 -5.96
N GLY A 318 16.77 23.73 -7.20
CA GLY A 318 16.44 25.13 -7.47
C GLY A 318 15.04 25.50 -7.01
N THR A 319 14.86 26.74 -6.54
CA THR A 319 13.61 27.26 -6.01
C THR A 319 12.71 27.83 -7.13
N THR A 320 11.44 27.45 -7.12
CA THR A 320 10.35 28.11 -7.85
C THR A 320 9.44 28.82 -6.85
N THR A 321 9.14 30.09 -7.07
CA THR A 321 8.20 30.88 -6.25
C THR A 321 7.03 31.37 -7.09
N VAL A 322 5.81 31.20 -6.59
CA VAL A 322 4.58 31.63 -7.25
C VAL A 322 3.70 32.47 -6.33
N SER A 323 2.85 33.30 -6.93
CA SER A 323 1.83 34.12 -6.27
C SER A 323 0.44 33.64 -6.69
N VAL A 324 -0.36 33.15 -5.74
CA VAL A 324 -1.68 32.54 -5.97
C VAL A 324 -2.77 33.50 -5.48
N THR A 325 -3.66 33.94 -6.36
CA THR A 325 -4.76 34.85 -6.00
C THR A 325 -6.09 34.10 -5.91
N ILE A 326 -6.74 34.23 -4.75
CA ILE A 326 -7.98 33.53 -4.39
C ILE A 326 -9.11 34.55 -4.21
N LYS A 327 -10.25 34.29 -4.84
CA LYS A 327 -11.49 35.08 -4.72
C LYS A 327 -12.71 34.15 -4.67
N ASN A 328 -13.67 34.44 -3.81
CA ASN A 328 -14.82 33.57 -3.50
C ASN A 328 -14.42 32.12 -3.17
N GLY A 329 -13.28 31.92 -2.52
CA GLY A 329 -12.69 30.61 -2.19
C GLY A 329 -12.09 29.84 -3.38
N GLN A 330 -11.97 30.46 -4.56
CA GLN A 330 -11.46 29.84 -5.79
C GLN A 330 -10.15 30.50 -6.26
N ILE A 331 -9.24 29.69 -6.79
CA ILE A 331 -8.00 30.13 -7.43
C ILE A 331 -8.36 30.83 -8.74
N THR A 332 -8.05 32.13 -8.83
CA THR A 332 -8.37 32.97 -10.00
C THR A 332 -7.15 33.32 -10.84
N ASN A 333 -5.95 33.29 -10.26
CA ASN A 333 -4.69 33.59 -10.95
C ASN A 333 -3.51 32.90 -10.23
N ILE A 334 -2.46 32.54 -10.98
CA ILE A 334 -1.19 32.03 -10.47
C ILE A 334 -0.07 32.66 -11.31
N GLU A 335 0.75 33.50 -10.69
CA GLU A 335 1.85 34.21 -11.34
C GLU A 335 3.20 33.66 -10.87
N THR A 336 4.18 33.61 -11.77
CA THR A 336 5.57 33.26 -11.40
C THR A 336 6.25 34.48 -10.79
N VAL A 337 6.73 34.36 -9.55
CA VAL A 337 7.52 35.39 -8.86
C VAL A 337 9.01 35.20 -9.14
N SER A 338 9.49 33.96 -9.07
CA SER A 338 10.87 33.58 -9.43
C SER A 338 10.97 32.11 -9.82
N SER A 339 12.02 31.77 -10.56
CA SER A 339 12.35 30.38 -10.88
C SER A 339 13.85 30.24 -11.16
N GLU A 340 14.49 29.30 -10.49
CA GLU A 340 15.89 28.91 -10.71
C GLU A 340 16.03 27.77 -11.74
N ASP A 341 14.91 27.24 -12.25
CA ASP A 341 14.88 26.23 -13.30
C ASP A 341 15.27 26.80 -14.67
N THR A 342 15.91 25.98 -15.51
CA THR A 342 16.28 26.38 -16.88
C THR A 342 15.03 26.83 -17.67
N PRO A 343 15.00 28.06 -18.22
CA PRO A 343 13.77 28.66 -18.75
C PRO A 343 12.99 27.81 -19.77
N ASN A 344 13.68 27.05 -20.63
CA ASN A 344 13.05 26.20 -21.63
C ASN A 344 12.24 25.03 -21.03
N PHE A 345 12.62 24.52 -19.86
CA PHE A 345 11.84 23.50 -19.14
C PHE A 345 10.78 24.16 -18.25
N TYR A 346 11.10 25.28 -17.61
CA TYR A 346 10.14 26.03 -16.81
C TYR A 346 8.93 26.49 -17.63
N ASN A 347 9.16 27.18 -18.76
CA ASN A 347 8.09 27.69 -19.63
C ASN A 347 7.25 26.57 -20.27
N ARG A 348 7.85 25.39 -20.46
CA ARG A 348 7.16 24.17 -20.93
C ARG A 348 6.26 23.56 -19.85
N ALA A 349 6.62 23.69 -18.57
CA ALA A 349 5.79 23.25 -17.46
C ALA A 349 4.69 24.28 -17.13
N SER A 350 5.06 25.55 -16.93
CA SER A 350 4.18 26.59 -16.36
C SER A 350 2.91 26.79 -17.18
N GLY A 351 3.02 26.93 -18.50
CA GLY A 351 1.87 27.15 -19.39
C GLY A 351 0.82 26.02 -19.38
N THR A 352 1.18 24.80 -18.99
CA THR A 352 0.22 23.68 -18.86
C THR A 352 -0.18 23.47 -17.41
N VAL A 353 0.78 23.41 -16.49
CA VAL A 353 0.54 23.12 -15.06
C VAL A 353 -0.32 24.21 -14.41
N ILE A 354 -0.03 25.50 -14.63
CA ILE A 354 -0.81 26.60 -14.05
C ILE A 354 -2.26 26.56 -14.55
N ASN A 355 -2.45 26.39 -15.86
CA ASN A 355 -3.79 26.31 -16.46
C ASN A 355 -4.57 25.08 -15.96
N ASN A 356 -3.91 23.93 -15.79
CA ASN A 356 -4.52 22.74 -15.22
C ASN A 356 -4.92 22.93 -13.74
N ILE A 357 -4.10 23.61 -12.93
CA ILE A 357 -4.42 23.90 -11.52
C ILE A 357 -5.60 24.87 -11.42
N ILE A 358 -5.60 25.96 -12.20
CA ILE A 358 -6.72 26.93 -12.22
C ILE A 358 -8.01 26.24 -12.70
N SER A 359 -7.94 25.40 -13.73
CA SER A 359 -9.10 24.69 -14.27
C SER A 359 -9.66 23.60 -13.34
N SER A 360 -8.79 22.90 -12.59
CA SER A 360 -9.19 21.82 -11.68
C SER A 360 -9.40 22.26 -10.23
N GLN A 361 -9.02 23.49 -9.86
CA GLN A 361 -9.00 24.02 -8.49
C GLN A 361 -8.20 23.11 -7.52
N SER A 362 -7.15 22.47 -8.05
CA SER A 362 -6.40 21.39 -7.41
C SER A 362 -4.93 21.39 -7.84
N THR A 363 -4.05 21.03 -6.91
CA THR A 363 -2.62 20.77 -7.16
C THR A 363 -2.36 19.36 -7.68
N SER A 364 -3.35 18.47 -7.60
CA SER A 364 -3.28 17.10 -8.14
C SER A 364 -3.47 17.11 -9.66
N VAL A 365 -2.46 17.59 -10.38
CA VAL A 365 -2.41 17.66 -11.85
C VAL A 365 -1.18 16.95 -12.41
N ASP A 366 -1.27 16.47 -13.65
CA ASP A 366 -0.18 15.75 -14.29
C ASP A 366 1.04 16.63 -14.61
N THR A 367 2.23 16.06 -14.46
CA THR A 367 3.49 16.73 -14.83
C THR A 367 3.70 16.75 -16.34
N VAL A 368 4.32 17.80 -16.88
CA VAL A 368 4.59 17.88 -18.31
C VAL A 368 5.77 17.00 -18.70
N SER A 369 5.55 16.03 -19.60
CA SER A 369 6.58 15.14 -20.13
C SER A 369 7.78 15.91 -20.71
N GLY A 370 8.96 15.66 -20.13
CA GLY A 370 10.22 16.35 -20.43
C GLY A 370 10.48 17.61 -19.59
N ALA A 371 9.58 17.98 -18.67
CA ALA A 371 9.72 19.08 -17.72
C ALA A 371 9.18 18.71 -16.32
N THR A 372 9.33 17.44 -15.93
CA THR A 372 8.75 16.86 -14.70
C THR A 372 9.22 17.56 -13.42
N PHE A 373 10.51 17.88 -13.29
CA PHE A 373 11.03 18.59 -12.12
C PHE A 373 10.46 20.02 -12.01
N SER A 374 10.44 20.76 -13.11
CA SER A 374 9.83 22.10 -13.17
C SER A 374 8.33 22.07 -12.85
N SER A 375 7.64 21.01 -13.30
CA SER A 375 6.22 20.79 -12.99
C SER A 375 6.01 20.56 -11.50
N ASN A 376 6.82 19.70 -10.88
CA ASN A 376 6.76 19.42 -9.44
C ASN A 376 7.09 20.66 -8.59
N GLY A 377 8.05 21.48 -9.03
CA GLY A 377 8.37 22.76 -8.39
C GLY A 377 7.17 23.71 -8.36
N ILE A 378 6.48 23.87 -9.50
CA ILE A 378 5.26 24.70 -9.60
C ILE A 378 4.11 24.12 -8.77
N ILE A 379 3.85 22.81 -8.85
CA ILE A 379 2.80 22.13 -8.07
C ILE A 379 3.03 22.33 -6.57
N SER A 380 4.28 22.16 -6.11
CA SER A 380 4.66 22.32 -4.70
C SER A 380 4.55 23.78 -4.24
N ALA A 381 4.99 24.73 -5.07
CA ALA A 381 4.90 26.16 -4.78
C ALA A 381 3.45 26.65 -4.65
N VAL A 382 2.55 26.14 -5.51
CA VAL A 382 1.12 26.40 -5.37
C VAL A 382 0.54 25.71 -4.12
N GLN A 383 0.95 24.47 -3.81
CA GLN A 383 0.48 23.78 -2.60
C GLN A 383 0.83 24.55 -1.33
N ASP A 384 2.05 25.09 -1.24
CA ASP A 384 2.50 25.93 -0.12
C ASP A 384 1.67 27.23 0.01
N ALA A 385 1.43 27.93 -1.11
CA ALA A 385 0.55 29.11 -1.14
C ALA A 385 -0.90 28.78 -0.69
N LEU A 386 -1.44 27.64 -1.14
CA LEU A 386 -2.78 27.17 -0.75
C LEU A 386 -2.85 26.75 0.73
N ASN A 387 -1.78 26.18 1.30
CA ASN A 387 -1.70 25.86 2.73
C ASN A 387 -1.79 27.15 3.57
N LYS A 388 -1.07 28.20 3.17
CA LYS A 388 -1.12 29.52 3.82
C LYS A 388 -2.53 30.13 3.76
N ALA A 389 -3.23 29.97 2.63
CA ALA A 389 -4.62 30.39 2.45
C ALA A 389 -5.64 29.65 3.34
N GLN A 390 -5.29 28.52 3.95
CA GLN A 390 -6.14 27.81 4.92
C GLN A 390 -6.01 28.34 6.35
N GLY A 391 -5.08 29.27 6.61
CA GLY A 391 -5.03 30.04 7.86
C GLY A 391 -4.11 29.51 8.94
N THR A 392 -3.03 28.81 8.57
CA THR A 392 -1.92 28.51 9.48
C THR A 392 -1.18 29.81 9.83
N SER A 393 -1.49 30.41 10.98
CA SER A 393 -0.82 31.62 11.46
C SER A 393 0.59 31.31 11.98
N SER A 394 1.58 31.52 11.12
CA SER A 394 2.97 31.78 11.53
C SER A 394 3.38 33.14 10.96
N SER A 395 3.23 34.20 11.75
CA SER A 395 3.72 35.52 11.38
C SER A 395 5.24 35.53 11.32
N SER A 396 5.80 36.22 10.34
CA SER A 396 7.20 36.65 10.39
C SER A 396 7.39 37.60 11.57
N ASN A 397 8.42 37.36 12.38
CA ASN A 397 9.14 38.44 13.05
C ASN A 397 10.55 38.47 12.45
N GLU A 398 10.82 39.45 11.60
CA GLU A 398 12.18 39.95 11.45
C GLU A 398 12.44 40.83 12.67
N ASP A 399 13.56 40.61 13.38
CA ASP A 399 14.28 41.72 14.01
C ASP A 399 15.76 41.35 14.17
N SER A 400 16.62 42.37 14.32
CA SER A 400 18.08 42.24 14.18
C SER A 400 18.85 42.60 15.44
N GLN A 401 19.87 41.79 15.77
CA GLN A 401 21.16 42.11 16.46
C GLN A 401 21.75 40.75 16.95
N SER A 402 22.96 40.29 16.63
CA SER A 402 24.29 40.90 16.45
C SER A 402 25.08 41.07 17.77
N SER A 403 26.17 40.28 17.92
CA SER A 403 27.23 40.36 18.94
C SER A 403 26.80 40.13 20.41
N SER A 404 27.63 39.61 21.33
CA SER A 404 29.09 39.37 21.32
C SER A 404 29.46 38.07 22.05
N ASP A 405 30.68 37.58 21.85
CA ASP A 405 31.37 36.76 22.86
C ASP A 405 31.62 37.58 24.14
N GLU A 406 31.59 36.95 25.32
CA GLU A 406 32.72 37.05 26.25
C GLU A 406 32.78 35.86 27.22
N ASN A 407 33.92 35.72 27.92
CA ASN A 407 34.37 34.49 28.57
C ASN A 407 34.75 34.77 30.03
N SER A 408 34.32 33.92 30.97
CA SER A 408 34.81 33.97 32.36
C SER A 408 35.05 32.56 32.93
N VAL A 409 36.31 32.12 32.85
CA VAL A 409 36.83 30.93 33.52
C VAL A 409 37.12 31.24 35.00
N ASN A 410 36.89 30.30 35.91
CA ASN A 410 37.88 30.02 36.96
C ASN A 410 37.78 28.63 37.60
N GLN A 411 38.88 27.91 37.40
CA GLN A 411 39.47 26.83 38.19
C GLN A 411 39.85 27.32 39.62
N ASP A 412 40.28 26.53 40.60
CA ASP A 412 40.40 25.06 40.79
C ASP A 412 40.51 24.78 42.31
N SER A 413 40.62 23.50 42.72
CA SER A 413 41.30 23.12 43.98
C SER A 413 42.01 21.77 43.82
N ASN A 414 43.10 21.57 44.58
CA ASN A 414 44.31 20.91 44.07
C ASN A 414 44.87 19.79 44.98
N GLY A 415 45.65 18.87 44.40
CA GLY A 415 46.57 17.94 45.10
C GLY A 415 46.13 16.46 45.18
N THR A 416 47.02 15.46 45.32
CA THR A 416 48.50 15.43 45.24
C THR A 416 49.00 13.98 45.07
N SER A 417 50.04 13.71 44.25
CA SER A 417 50.98 12.55 44.30
C SER A 417 50.44 11.08 44.22
N ALA A 418 51.24 10.03 43.95
CA ALA A 418 52.41 9.81 43.07
C ALA A 418 52.75 8.29 42.98
N LEU A 419 53.44 7.88 41.89
CA LEU A 419 54.42 6.76 41.78
C LEU A 419 54.07 5.27 42.10
N SER A 420 54.08 4.47 41.02
CA SER A 420 54.83 3.21 40.78
C SER A 420 54.63 1.90 41.60
N ASP A 421 54.22 0.86 40.83
CA ASP A 421 54.86 -0.47 40.66
C ASP A 421 54.70 -1.70 41.60
N SER A 422 54.60 -2.85 40.91
CA SER A 422 54.92 -4.24 41.30
C SER A 422 54.01 -5.01 42.27
N ASN A 423 53.88 -6.35 42.22
CA ASN A 423 54.03 -7.38 41.16
C ASN A 423 53.58 -8.75 41.76
N SER A 424 53.13 -9.74 40.96
CA SER A 424 53.53 -11.18 41.03
C SER A 424 52.53 -12.20 40.42
N ASN A 425 53.10 -13.31 39.92
CA ASN A 425 52.53 -14.66 39.74
C ASN A 425 51.46 -14.92 38.64
N SER A 426 51.53 -16.03 37.87
CA SER A 426 52.64 -16.99 37.66
C SER A 426 52.42 -17.93 36.45
N ASN A 427 53.51 -18.57 35.98
CA ASN A 427 53.58 -19.84 35.22
C ASN A 427 53.11 -19.89 33.74
N ASN A 428 53.64 -20.74 32.82
CA ASN A 428 54.93 -21.47 32.73
C ASN A 428 55.07 -22.22 31.34
N GLN A 429 56.25 -22.18 30.68
CA GLN A 429 56.78 -23.11 29.60
C GLN A 429 55.96 -23.34 28.28
N SER A 430 56.42 -24.00 27.19
CA SER A 430 57.72 -24.21 26.45
C SER A 430 57.56 -25.35 25.39
N ALA A 431 58.27 -25.53 24.24
CA ALA A 431 58.91 -24.68 23.20
C ALA A 431 59.42 -25.58 22.01
N ALA A 432 59.81 -25.00 20.84
CA ALA A 432 60.39 -25.66 19.62
C ALA A 432 59.44 -26.65 18.86
N GLY A 433 59.63 -27.12 17.60
CA GLY A 433 60.72 -27.16 16.59
C GLY A 433 60.98 -28.63 16.17
N THR A 434 61.24 -29.10 14.93
CA THR A 434 61.73 -28.53 13.64
C THR A 434 61.55 -29.57 12.49
N LYS A 435 61.72 -29.21 11.19
CA LYS A 435 62.05 -30.10 10.01
C LYS A 435 60.97 -31.16 9.59
N GLU A 436 60.94 -31.79 8.40
CA GLU A 436 61.53 -31.59 7.04
C GLU A 436 60.71 -32.37 5.97
N ASP A 437 61.02 -32.15 4.67
CA ASP A 437 60.74 -33.05 3.50
C ASP A 437 59.29 -33.34 3.04
N SER A 438 59.00 -33.64 1.75
CA SER A 438 59.68 -33.31 0.47
C SER A 438 58.81 -33.63 -0.77
N GLN A 439 59.28 -33.22 -1.96
CA GLN A 439 58.80 -33.53 -3.34
C GLN A 439 57.42 -32.94 -3.74
N ASN A 440 57.28 -32.04 -4.74
CA ASN A 440 57.74 -31.98 -6.15
C ASN A 440 56.92 -32.93 -7.06
N SER A 441 56.21 -32.46 -8.09
CA SER A 441 56.65 -31.99 -9.43
C SER A 441 55.39 -31.52 -10.21
N ASP A 442 55.35 -30.86 -11.38
CA ASP A 442 56.23 -30.07 -12.30
C ASP A 442 55.26 -29.52 -13.39
N SER A 443 55.50 -28.54 -14.29
CA SER A 443 56.56 -27.55 -14.51
C SER A 443 56.01 -26.41 -15.43
N LYS A 444 56.69 -25.25 -15.47
CA LYS A 444 57.28 -24.51 -16.63
C LYS A 444 56.69 -24.66 -18.06
N ASN A 445 56.85 -23.78 -19.06
CA ASN A 445 57.46 -22.44 -19.31
C ASN A 445 57.09 -22.06 -20.80
N ASN A 446 57.47 -20.97 -21.49
CA ASN A 446 58.26 -19.74 -21.26
C ASN A 446 57.89 -18.69 -22.34
N THR A 447 58.33 -17.42 -22.18
CA THR A 447 58.66 -16.44 -23.26
C THR A 447 57.57 -16.07 -24.28
N ALA A 448 57.80 -15.19 -25.27
CA ALA A 448 58.39 -13.83 -25.34
C ALA A 448 58.34 -13.39 -26.83
N GLU A 449 58.52 -12.10 -27.12
CA GLU A 449 58.74 -11.56 -28.48
C GLU A 449 57.55 -11.77 -29.47
N ASP A 450 57.36 -11.01 -30.55
CA ASP A 450 58.04 -9.79 -31.01
C ASP A 450 57.09 -8.91 -31.87
N GLU A 451 57.50 -7.66 -32.16
CA GLU A 451 57.24 -6.89 -33.41
C GLU A 451 55.78 -6.67 -33.95
N ASN A 452 55.41 -5.66 -34.77
CA ASN A 452 55.98 -4.36 -35.19
C ASN A 452 54.92 -3.61 -36.05
N SER A 453 55.07 -2.28 -36.23
CA SER A 453 54.48 -1.41 -37.27
C SER A 453 52.95 -1.17 -37.26
N GLN A 454 52.45 0.06 -37.08
CA GLN A 454 52.52 1.26 -37.95
C GLN A 454 51.64 1.18 -39.21
N ALA A 455 50.55 1.97 -39.26
CA ALA A 455 50.31 3.05 -40.26
C ALA A 455 48.88 3.63 -40.15
N THR A 456 48.50 4.80 -40.70
CA THR A 456 49.12 6.15 -40.79
C THR A 456 48.07 7.11 -41.37
N GLN A 457 47.85 8.28 -40.76
CA GLN A 457 47.18 9.51 -41.31
C GLN A 457 45.75 9.38 -41.91
N ASN A 458 44.75 10.11 -41.38
CA ASN A 458 44.48 11.54 -41.58
C ASN A 458 44.10 11.94 -43.02
N SER A 459 42.84 12.36 -43.21
CA SER A 459 42.45 13.40 -44.19
C SER A 459 41.07 13.97 -43.86
N GLN A 460 40.94 15.28 -43.96
CA GLN A 460 39.66 15.99 -43.95
C GLN A 460 39.12 16.09 -45.39
N THR A 461 37.80 16.15 -45.56
CA THR A 461 37.23 16.90 -46.71
C THR A 461 35.86 17.47 -46.38
N ASN A 462 35.66 18.74 -46.72
CA ASN A 462 34.35 19.39 -46.67
C ASN A 462 33.59 19.17 -47.98
N ASN A 463 32.29 18.87 -47.88
CA ASN A 463 31.21 19.35 -48.76
C ASN A 463 29.87 18.82 -48.21
N GLY A 464 28.72 19.42 -48.51
CA GLY A 464 28.49 20.64 -49.27
C GLY A 464 26.97 20.88 -49.40
N THR A 465 26.51 22.05 -48.98
CA THR A 465 25.11 22.47 -48.87
C THR A 465 24.17 22.01 -49.98
N THR A 466 22.96 21.56 -49.62
CA THR A 466 21.75 21.90 -50.41
C THR A 466 20.56 22.07 -49.47
N ASN A 467 19.76 23.10 -49.72
CA ASN A 467 18.63 23.51 -48.89
C ASN A 467 17.35 23.45 -49.72
N SER A 468 16.29 22.81 -49.20
CA SER A 468 14.97 22.79 -49.83
C SER A 468 13.88 22.87 -48.77
N SER A 469 13.46 24.09 -48.46
CA SER A 469 12.28 24.36 -47.63
C SER A 469 11.03 24.43 -48.49
N SER A 470 9.96 23.74 -48.10
CA SER A 470 8.62 23.90 -48.68
C SER A 470 7.59 24.13 -47.57
N ASN A 471 6.92 25.28 -47.65
CA ASN A 471 5.69 25.59 -46.92
C ASN A 471 4.59 24.55 -47.30
N ASN A 472 3.51 24.32 -46.53
CA ASN A 472 2.56 25.36 -46.14
C ASN A 472 1.58 24.98 -45.01
N SER A 473 1.16 26.02 -44.31
CA SER A 473 0.04 26.26 -43.39
C SER A 473 -1.15 25.28 -43.32
N SER A 474 -1.59 25.03 -42.07
CA SER A 474 -2.99 25.03 -41.57
C SER A 474 -4.04 24.10 -42.23
N LYS A 475 -4.86 23.33 -41.50
CA LYS A 475 -5.79 23.76 -40.43
C LYS A 475 -6.53 22.54 -39.85
N SER A 476 -7.11 22.70 -38.66
CA SER A 476 -7.94 21.68 -37.96
C SER A 476 -9.01 21.01 -38.81
N ASN A 477 -9.24 19.71 -38.58
CA ASN A 477 -10.61 19.20 -38.48
C ASN A 477 -10.71 18.07 -37.45
N ASN A 478 -11.88 17.93 -36.81
CA ASN A 478 -12.14 16.99 -35.72
C ASN A 478 -12.71 15.66 -36.27
N GLY A 479 -12.33 14.51 -35.71
CA GLY A 479 -12.82 13.20 -36.18
C GLY A 479 -12.35 12.02 -35.34
N SER A 480 -13.27 11.43 -34.58
CA SER A 480 -13.04 10.19 -33.84
C SER A 480 -12.91 9.00 -34.80
N ALA A 481 -11.70 8.49 -34.99
CA ALA A 481 -11.46 7.25 -35.74
C ALA A 481 -11.18 6.10 -34.77
N SER A 482 -12.11 5.14 -34.68
CA SER A 482 -11.88 3.87 -33.99
C SER A 482 -10.80 3.08 -34.74
N SER A 483 -9.63 2.90 -34.14
CA SER A 483 -8.54 2.14 -34.76
C SER A 483 -8.84 0.64 -34.69
N SER A 484 -9.31 0.08 -35.80
CA SER A 484 -9.51 -1.36 -35.95
C SER A 484 -8.15 -2.09 -35.93
N THR A 485 -7.96 -3.01 -34.99
CA THR A 485 -6.72 -3.79 -34.83
C THR A 485 -6.50 -4.75 -36.00
N THR A 486 -5.91 -4.25 -37.10
CA THR A 486 -5.37 -5.10 -38.17
C THR A 486 -4.25 -5.96 -37.59
N SER A 487 -4.47 -7.27 -37.51
CA SER A 487 -3.51 -8.22 -36.93
C SER A 487 -2.28 -8.37 -37.83
N VAL A 488 -1.27 -7.52 -37.62
CA VAL A 488 0.05 -7.65 -38.26
C VAL A 488 0.68 -8.95 -37.78
N LYS A 489 0.69 -9.96 -38.63
CA LYS A 489 1.31 -11.26 -38.32
C LYS A 489 2.82 -11.13 -38.48
N TYR A 490 3.52 -10.99 -37.37
CA TYR A 490 4.98 -11.00 -37.35
C TYR A 490 5.54 -12.34 -37.83
N LYS A 491 6.76 -12.29 -38.38
CA LYS A 491 7.58 -13.46 -38.70
C LYS A 491 8.32 -13.91 -37.44
N ASP A 492 8.40 -15.22 -37.24
CA ASP A 492 9.13 -15.80 -36.11
C ASP A 492 10.65 -15.66 -36.30
N GLY A 493 11.35 -15.38 -35.21
CA GLY A 493 12.79 -15.08 -35.23
C GLY A 493 13.20 -14.13 -34.10
N THR A 494 14.46 -13.70 -34.12
CA THR A 494 15.00 -12.71 -33.18
C THR A 494 15.53 -11.52 -33.96
N TYR A 495 15.06 -10.32 -33.59
CA TYR A 495 15.30 -9.06 -34.29
C TYR A 495 15.89 -8.03 -33.33
N THR A 496 16.99 -7.38 -33.70
CA THR A 496 17.52 -6.23 -32.93
C THR A 496 17.06 -4.91 -33.50
N GLY A 497 16.95 -3.88 -32.65
CA GLY A 497 16.63 -2.52 -33.04
C GLY A 497 17.24 -1.51 -32.07
N THR A 498 17.49 -0.30 -32.55
CA THR A 498 18.13 0.78 -31.79
C THR A 498 17.20 1.98 -31.60
N GLY A 499 17.41 2.70 -30.51
CA GLY A 499 16.62 3.86 -30.11
C GLY A 499 17.40 4.83 -29.22
N THR A 500 16.87 6.03 -29.06
CA THR A 500 17.58 7.20 -28.51
C THR A 500 17.15 7.47 -27.07
N GLY A 501 18.06 7.20 -26.13
CA GLY A 501 17.88 7.41 -24.71
C GLY A 501 18.28 8.80 -24.21
N PHE A 502 18.64 8.87 -22.94
CA PHE A 502 19.07 10.09 -22.26
C PHE A 502 20.36 10.66 -22.90
N ARG A 503 20.43 11.99 -23.05
CA ARG A 503 21.57 12.71 -23.67
C ARG A 503 21.96 12.25 -25.09
N ARG A 504 21.07 11.59 -25.84
CA ARG A 504 21.33 10.91 -27.12
C ARG A 504 22.20 9.64 -27.00
N GLY A 505 22.26 9.01 -25.82
CA GLY A 505 22.84 7.67 -25.68
C GLY A 505 22.05 6.65 -26.50
N THR A 506 22.73 5.75 -27.19
CA THR A 506 22.10 4.65 -27.92
C THR A 506 21.63 3.56 -26.95
N THR A 507 20.40 3.11 -27.11
CA THR A 507 19.86 1.86 -26.56
C THR A 507 19.67 0.85 -27.70
N GLU A 508 20.03 -0.40 -27.48
CA GLU A 508 19.78 -1.52 -28.41
C GLU A 508 19.01 -2.64 -27.71
N MET A 509 17.89 -3.05 -28.30
CA MET A 509 17.01 -4.09 -27.77
C MET A 509 16.90 -5.26 -28.75
N SER A 510 16.87 -6.47 -28.22
CA SER A 510 16.56 -7.72 -28.92
C SER A 510 15.12 -8.14 -28.64
N VAL A 511 14.40 -8.52 -29.69
CA VAL A 511 13.00 -8.94 -29.63
C VAL A 511 12.88 -10.32 -30.26
N THR A 512 12.42 -11.31 -29.49
CA THR A 512 12.19 -12.68 -29.96
C THR A 512 10.71 -12.94 -30.16
N ILE A 513 10.37 -13.49 -31.32
CA ILE A 513 9.00 -13.71 -31.80
C ILE A 513 8.78 -15.21 -32.04
N LYS A 514 7.66 -15.73 -31.54
CA LYS A 514 7.20 -17.12 -31.71
C LYS A 514 5.70 -17.16 -31.93
N ASP A 515 5.24 -18.02 -32.83
CA ASP A 515 3.83 -18.14 -33.23
C ASP A 515 3.19 -16.81 -33.65
N GLY A 516 4.00 -15.91 -34.24
CA GLY A 516 3.63 -14.54 -34.62
C GLY A 516 3.46 -13.56 -33.45
N LYS A 517 3.91 -13.90 -32.24
CA LYS A 517 3.78 -13.11 -31.00
C LYS A 517 5.12 -12.72 -30.40
N ILE A 518 5.18 -11.57 -29.74
CA ILE A 518 6.33 -11.13 -28.95
C ILE A 518 6.48 -12.07 -27.75
N ALA A 519 7.52 -12.90 -27.76
CA ALA A 519 7.77 -13.92 -26.73
C ALA A 519 8.81 -13.47 -25.70
N LYS A 520 9.72 -12.56 -26.07
CA LYS A 520 10.76 -12.01 -25.18
C LYS A 520 11.28 -10.67 -25.71
N VAL A 521 11.64 -9.76 -24.80
CA VAL A 521 12.36 -8.51 -25.09
C VAL A 521 13.52 -8.40 -24.10
N GLU A 522 14.73 -8.11 -24.59
CA GLU A 522 15.96 -8.04 -23.77
C GLU A 522 16.88 -6.91 -24.24
N THR A 523 17.61 -6.29 -23.32
CA THR A 523 18.67 -5.32 -23.66
C THR A 523 19.88 -6.03 -24.27
N VAL A 524 20.39 -5.49 -25.38
CA VAL A 524 21.67 -5.89 -25.98
C VAL A 524 22.77 -4.94 -25.52
N SER A 525 22.51 -3.63 -25.59
CA SER A 525 23.42 -2.60 -25.10
C SER A 525 22.67 -1.33 -24.72
N SER A 526 23.23 -0.53 -23.80
CA SER A 526 22.67 0.76 -23.41
C SER A 526 23.77 1.72 -22.97
N GLN A 527 23.62 2.98 -23.37
CA GLN A 527 24.49 4.11 -22.98
C GLN A 527 23.83 5.03 -21.92
N ASP A 528 22.62 4.68 -21.46
CA ASP A 528 21.91 5.43 -20.43
C ASP A 528 22.46 5.16 -19.03
N THR A 529 22.12 6.03 -18.07
CA THR A 529 22.56 5.88 -16.68
C THR A 529 21.87 4.67 -16.01
N PRO A 530 22.60 3.63 -15.54
CA PRO A 530 22.02 2.33 -15.19
C PRO A 530 20.83 2.35 -14.23
N ASN A 531 20.87 3.18 -13.19
CA ASN A 531 19.77 3.24 -12.20
C ASN A 531 18.42 3.66 -12.81
N TYR A 532 18.43 4.55 -13.80
CA TYR A 532 17.21 4.97 -14.51
C TYR A 532 16.87 4.00 -15.65
N TYR A 533 17.90 3.48 -16.33
CA TYR A 533 17.72 2.51 -17.41
C TYR A 533 17.06 1.22 -16.92
N ASN A 534 17.62 0.57 -15.90
CA ASN A 534 17.12 -0.71 -15.38
C ASN A 534 15.69 -0.60 -14.82
N TYR A 535 15.33 0.57 -14.27
CA TYR A 535 13.97 0.87 -13.82
C TYR A 535 12.99 0.98 -15.00
N ALA A 536 13.37 1.67 -16.07
CA ALA A 536 12.60 1.70 -17.31
C ALA A 536 12.51 0.31 -17.97
N GLU A 537 13.61 -0.42 -18.08
CA GLU A 537 13.69 -1.75 -18.69
C GLU A 537 12.70 -2.74 -18.04
N SER A 538 12.76 -2.89 -16.71
CA SER A 538 11.91 -3.85 -15.98
C SER A 538 10.41 -3.62 -16.17
N THR A 539 9.99 -2.36 -16.35
CA THR A 539 8.60 -1.97 -16.57
C THR A 539 8.21 -2.08 -18.05
N ILE A 540 8.95 -1.39 -18.93
CA ILE A 540 8.62 -1.27 -20.37
C ILE A 540 8.70 -2.63 -21.09
N THR A 541 9.71 -3.45 -20.80
CA THR A 541 9.86 -4.75 -21.49
C THR A 541 8.74 -5.72 -21.12
N SER A 542 8.29 -5.71 -19.87
CA SER A 542 7.18 -6.57 -19.41
C SER A 542 5.83 -6.06 -19.93
N GLU A 543 5.58 -4.76 -19.93
CA GLU A 543 4.38 -4.16 -20.53
C GLU A 543 4.26 -4.44 -22.03
N ILE A 544 5.35 -4.33 -22.81
CA ILE A 544 5.33 -4.63 -24.26
C ILE A 544 5.00 -6.11 -24.52
N VAL A 545 5.56 -7.04 -23.74
CA VAL A 545 5.26 -8.49 -23.87
C VAL A 545 3.81 -8.78 -23.50
N LEU A 546 3.23 -8.09 -22.52
CA LEU A 546 1.82 -8.22 -22.14
C LEU A 546 0.87 -7.59 -23.17
N ALA A 547 1.18 -6.40 -23.66
CA ALA A 547 0.36 -5.64 -24.61
C ALA A 547 0.49 -6.12 -26.07
N GLN A 548 1.56 -6.86 -26.40
CA GLN A 548 1.95 -7.26 -27.76
C GLN A 548 2.13 -6.06 -28.72
N ALA A 549 2.45 -4.88 -28.17
CA ALA A 549 2.53 -3.61 -28.88
C ALA A 549 3.52 -2.65 -28.20
N THR A 550 4.06 -1.68 -28.95
CA THR A 550 4.96 -0.63 -28.44
C THR A 550 4.25 0.62 -27.92
N ASN A 551 2.91 0.65 -27.98
CA ASN A 551 2.10 1.72 -27.39
C ASN A 551 1.90 1.47 -25.88
N VAL A 552 2.97 1.70 -25.11
CA VAL A 552 3.03 1.59 -23.65
C VAL A 552 3.49 2.91 -23.04
N ASP A 553 3.14 3.17 -21.78
CA ASP A 553 3.41 4.46 -21.15
C ASP A 553 4.86 4.62 -20.69
N THR A 554 5.38 5.84 -20.71
CA THR A 554 6.77 6.10 -20.27
C THR A 554 6.87 6.20 -18.75
N VAL A 555 7.82 5.48 -18.15
CA VAL A 555 8.02 5.48 -16.69
C VAL A 555 8.40 6.87 -16.18
N SER A 556 7.68 7.33 -15.15
CA SER A 556 7.96 8.62 -14.50
C SER A 556 9.35 8.63 -13.86
N GLY A 557 10.11 9.70 -14.09
CA GLY A 557 11.51 9.81 -13.65
C GLY A 557 12.54 9.10 -14.55
N ALA A 558 12.12 8.19 -15.43
CA ALA A 558 13.00 7.50 -16.39
C ALA A 558 12.58 7.70 -17.87
N THR A 559 11.80 8.75 -18.14
CA THR A 559 11.09 9.01 -19.41
C THR A 559 11.95 8.95 -20.67
N PHE A 560 13.22 9.38 -20.61
CA PHE A 560 14.13 9.30 -21.76
C PHE A 560 14.56 7.85 -22.05
N SER A 561 14.93 7.09 -21.00
CA SER A 561 15.28 5.68 -21.12
C SER A 561 14.10 4.83 -21.60
N SER A 562 12.89 5.09 -21.09
CA SER A 562 11.67 4.44 -21.60
C SER A 562 11.46 4.70 -23.10
N ARG A 563 11.69 5.92 -23.58
CA ARG A 563 11.57 6.25 -25.02
C ARG A 563 12.62 5.53 -25.86
N GLY A 564 13.87 5.48 -25.40
CA GLY A 564 14.94 4.74 -26.08
C GLY A 564 14.61 3.25 -26.23
N ILE A 565 14.05 2.63 -25.19
CA ILE A 565 13.59 1.23 -25.21
C ILE A 565 12.39 1.04 -26.16
N ILE A 566 11.36 1.89 -26.08
CA ILE A 566 10.17 1.82 -26.96
C ILE A 566 10.57 1.97 -28.44
N GLU A 567 11.42 2.95 -28.76
CA GLU A 567 11.92 3.19 -30.11
C GLU A 567 12.77 2.00 -30.62
N ALA A 568 13.67 1.48 -29.79
CA ALA A 568 14.49 0.32 -30.13
C ALA A 568 13.65 -0.93 -30.43
N VAL A 569 12.64 -1.21 -29.60
CA VAL A 569 11.71 -2.33 -29.84
C VAL A 569 10.84 -2.10 -31.07
N GLN A 570 10.37 -0.86 -31.32
CA GLN A 570 9.63 -0.53 -32.54
C GLN A 570 10.48 -0.73 -33.81
N ASN A 571 11.78 -0.41 -33.74
CA ASN A 571 12.76 -0.61 -34.81
C ASN A 571 13.23 -2.07 -34.97
N ALA A 572 13.00 -2.92 -33.97
CA ALA A 572 13.12 -4.38 -34.10
C ALA A 572 11.85 -4.99 -34.73
N LEU A 573 10.66 -4.62 -34.23
CA LEU A 573 9.38 -5.11 -34.73
C LEU A 573 9.05 -4.67 -36.16
N SER A 574 9.63 -3.56 -36.65
CA SER A 574 9.49 -3.16 -38.06
C SER A 574 10.19 -4.13 -39.02
N LYS A 575 11.32 -4.74 -38.60
CA LYS A 575 12.08 -5.76 -39.35
C LYS A 575 11.39 -7.13 -39.36
N ALA A 576 10.41 -7.34 -38.48
CA ALA A 576 9.68 -8.59 -38.32
C ALA A 576 8.36 -8.67 -39.10
N LYS A 577 8.02 -7.65 -39.89
CA LYS A 577 6.81 -7.60 -40.74
C LYS A 577 7.09 -8.20 -42.12
#